data_AF-A0A1Q7THM6-F1
#
_entry.id   AF-A0A1Q7THM6-F1
#
_cell.length_a   1.000
_cell.length_b   1.000
_cell.length_c   1.000
_cell.angle_alpha   90.00
_cell.angle_beta   90.00
_cell.angle_gamma   90.00
#
_symmetry.space_group_name_H-M   'P 1'
#
loop_
_entity.id
_entity.type
_entity.pdbx_description
1 polymer ?
#
loop_
_entity_poly.entity_id
_entity_poly.type
_entity_poly.pdbx_seq_one_letter_code
_entity_poly.pdbx_strand_id
1 'polypeptide(L)'
;MSNLDWEALARVPTLVVLMGLSALPEITARLLEHGADPDSPAAVIASGTLPAQRTVVATLATLATRVAEEGLEPPATLVIGEVVQVREHLSAEVVGLTHPARRLVSQL
;
A
#
# COMPACT_ATOMS: atom_id res chain seq x y z
N MET A 1 15.35 6.09 13.94
CA MET A 1 15.55 5.00 12.95
C MET A 1 16.96 5.05 12.32
N SER A 2 18.02 5.30 13.10
CA SER A 2 19.35 5.68 12.60
C SER A 2 20.31 4.52 12.27
N ASN A 3 19.86 3.26 12.32
CA ASN A 3 20.67 2.06 12.02
C ASN A 3 20.20 1.31 10.77
N LEU A 4 19.32 1.91 9.95
CA LEU A 4 18.89 1.30 8.69
C LEU A 4 19.79 1.77 7.55
N ASP A 5 20.15 0.84 6.67
CA ASP A 5 20.81 1.14 5.40
C ASP A 5 19.77 1.64 4.39
N TRP A 6 19.49 2.94 4.46
CA TRP A 6 18.49 3.61 3.61
C TRP A 6 18.85 3.58 2.13
N GLU A 7 20.15 3.55 1.82
CA GLU A 7 20.65 3.46 0.46
C GLU A 7 20.35 2.09 -0.15
N ALA A 8 20.54 1.01 0.61
CA ALA A 8 20.13 -0.33 0.20
C ALA A 8 18.60 -0.42 0.06
N LEU A 9 17.84 0.14 1.00
CA LEU A 9 16.37 0.12 0.98
C LEU A 9 15.78 0.92 -0.20
N ALA A 10 16.41 2.01 -0.61
CA ALA A 10 15.98 2.80 -1.77
C ALA A 10 16.11 2.04 -3.11
N ARG A 11 16.91 0.97 -3.15
CA ARG A 11 17.19 0.19 -4.36
C ARG A 11 16.45 -1.14 -4.47
N VAL A 12 15.78 -1.60 -3.41
CA VAL A 12 15.09 -2.89 -3.49
C VAL A 12 13.88 -2.78 -4.43
N PRO A 13 13.60 -3.80 -5.26
CA PRO A 13 12.47 -3.76 -6.19
C PRO A 13 11.10 -3.67 -5.52
N THR A 14 11.00 -4.18 -4.29
CA THR A 14 9.78 -4.14 -3.50
C THR A 14 10.15 -4.01 -2.03
N LEU A 15 9.61 -2.98 -1.39
CA LEU A 15 9.75 -2.74 0.03
C LEU A 15 8.39 -2.87 0.71
N VAL A 16 8.31 -3.73 1.72
CA VAL A 16 7.14 -3.87 2.58
C VAL A 16 7.51 -3.43 3.98
N VAL A 17 6.80 -2.43 4.50
CA VAL A 17 7.02 -1.91 5.86
C VAL A 17 5.80 -2.20 6.71
N LEU A 18 6.04 -2.99 7.77
CA LEU A 18 5.05 -3.27 8.80
C LEU A 18 5.13 -2.22 9.90
N MET A 19 3.97 -1.87 10.47
CA MET A 19 3.88 -0.84 11.53
C MET A 19 4.47 0.51 11.13
N GLY A 20 4.58 0.79 9.82
CA GLY A 20 5.22 1.98 9.28
C GLY A 20 4.33 3.21 9.19
N LEU A 21 3.04 3.12 9.53
CA LEU A 21 2.07 4.19 9.26
C LEU A 21 2.41 5.50 9.99
N SER A 22 2.75 5.44 11.27
CA SER A 22 3.14 6.63 12.05
C SER A 22 4.47 7.21 11.59
N ALA A 23 5.37 6.37 11.07
CA ALA A 23 6.66 6.77 10.53
C ALA A 23 6.62 7.06 9.02
N LEU A 24 5.46 7.01 8.37
CA LEU A 24 5.33 7.09 6.93
C LEU A 24 5.99 8.34 6.33
N PRO A 25 5.80 9.56 6.90
CA PRO A 25 6.49 10.75 6.39
C PRO A 25 8.01 10.66 6.49
N GLU A 26 8.55 10.06 7.55
CA GLU A 26 10.00 9.86 7.72
C GLU A 26 10.52 8.82 6.73
N ILE A 27 9.80 7.70 6.56
CA ILE A 27 10.16 6.62 5.64
C ILE A 27 10.23 7.14 4.20
N THR A 28 9.19 7.81 3.72
CA THR A 28 9.17 8.31 2.34
C THR A 28 10.25 9.37 2.13
N ALA A 29 10.43 10.30 3.07
CA ALA A 29 11.48 11.31 2.99
C ALA A 29 12.89 10.68 2.93
N ARG A 30 13.17 9.68 3.76
CA ARG A 30 14.46 8.98 3.78
C ARG A 30 14.72 8.21 2.49
N LEU A 31 13.73 7.51 1.96
CA LEU A 31 13.88 6.78 0.70
C LEU A 31 14.19 7.74 -0.46
N LEU A 32 13.47 8.87 -0.54
CA LEU A 32 13.72 9.91 -1.55
C LEU A 32 15.10 10.54 -1.40
N GLU A 33 15.51 10.86 -0.17
CA GLU A 33 16.85 11.40 0.15
C GLU A 33 17.97 10.46 -0.34
N HIS A 34 17.74 9.14 -0.29
CA HIS A 34 18.70 8.12 -0.68
C HIS A 34 18.51 7.59 -2.12
N GLY A 35 17.77 8.32 -2.96
CA GLY A 35 17.72 8.10 -4.40
C GLY A 35 16.63 7.14 -4.89
N ALA A 36 15.62 6.83 -4.07
CA ALA A 36 14.44 6.14 -4.55
C ALA A 36 13.68 7.04 -5.56
N ASP A 37 13.12 6.43 -6.61
CA ASP A 37 12.38 7.17 -7.64
C ASP A 37 11.09 7.77 -7.03
N PRO A 38 10.88 9.10 -7.09
CA PRO A 38 9.68 9.76 -6.56
C PRO A 38 8.37 9.27 -7.18
N ASP A 39 8.41 8.77 -8.41
CA ASP A 39 7.24 8.27 -9.14
C ASP A 39 6.95 6.79 -8.86
N SER A 40 7.80 6.11 -8.07
CA SER A 40 7.61 4.72 -7.68
C SER A 40 6.20 4.48 -7.13
N PRO A 41 5.43 3.51 -7.66
CA PRO A 41 4.12 3.16 -7.14
C PRO A 41 4.19 2.73 -5.67
N ALA A 42 3.28 3.24 -4.85
CA ALA A 42 3.24 2.90 -3.45
C ALA A 42 1.79 2.83 -2.91
N ALA A 43 1.59 1.99 -1.90
CA ALA A 43 0.28 1.76 -1.31
C ALA A 43 0.35 1.61 0.20
N VAL A 44 -0.67 2.13 0.90
CA VAL A 44 -0.94 1.82 2.29
C VAL A 44 -2.28 1.10 2.40
N ILE A 45 -2.27 -0.06 3.05
CA ILE A 45 -3.44 -0.90 3.29
C ILE A 45 -3.72 -0.93 4.78
N ALA A 46 -4.80 -0.29 5.21
CA ALA A 46 -5.29 -0.32 6.58
C ALA A 46 -6.35 -1.41 6.76
N SER A 47 -6.38 -2.07 7.92
CA SER A 47 -7.34 -3.14 8.24
C SER A 47 -7.40 -4.23 7.16
N GLY A 48 -6.23 -4.66 6.67
CA GLY A 48 -6.10 -5.62 5.58
C GLY A 48 -6.91 -6.90 5.80
N THR A 49 -7.55 -7.41 4.75
CA THR A 49 -8.44 -8.60 4.73
C THR A 49 -9.76 -8.48 5.52
N LEU A 50 -9.97 -7.38 6.25
CA LEU A 50 -11.19 -7.15 7.02
C LEU A 50 -12.22 -6.35 6.20
N PRO A 51 -13.52 -6.39 6.56
CA PRO A 51 -14.55 -5.57 5.90
C PRO A 51 -14.28 -4.06 5.95
N ALA A 52 -13.54 -3.60 6.96
CA ALA A 52 -13.13 -2.21 7.13
C ALA A 52 -11.84 -1.84 6.35
N GLN A 53 -11.35 -2.71 5.46
CA GLN A 53 -10.13 -2.45 4.69
C GLN A 53 -10.24 -1.16 3.90
N ARG A 54 -9.24 -0.29 4.06
CA ARG A 54 -9.06 0.91 3.22
C ARG A 54 -7.68 0.86 2.59
N THR A 55 -7.59 1.30 1.34
CA THR A 55 -6.34 1.29 0.59
C THR A 55 -6.14 2.62 -0.09
N VAL A 56 -4.99 3.24 0.17
CA VAL A 56 -4.53 4.44 -0.54
C VAL A 56 -3.39 4.04 -1.45
N VAL A 57 -3.52 4.39 -2.73
CA VAL A 57 -2.47 4.23 -3.74
C VAL A 57 -2.04 5.61 -4.23
N ALA A 58 -0.74 5.82 -4.33
CA ALA A 58 -0.11 7.06 -4.77
C ALA A 58 1.32 6.78 -5.27
N THR A 59 2.06 7.83 -5.62
CA THR A 59 3.51 7.74 -5.83
C THR A 59 4.24 7.85 -4.50
N LEU A 60 5.50 7.39 -4.43
CA LEU A 60 6.34 7.51 -3.24
C LEU A 60 6.40 8.97 -2.74
N ALA A 61 6.50 9.94 -3.64
CA ALA A 61 6.55 11.37 -3.32
C ALA A 61 5.26 11.92 -2.68
N THR A 62 4.10 11.33 -2.97
CA THR A 62 2.79 11.87 -2.58
C THR A 62 2.05 11.03 -1.54
N LEU A 63 2.52 9.81 -1.27
CA LEU A 63 1.82 8.84 -0.44
C LEU A 63 1.54 9.33 0.97
N ALA A 64 2.53 9.94 1.64
CA ALA A 64 2.37 10.40 3.02
C ALA A 64 1.24 11.43 3.16
N THR A 65 1.19 12.40 2.25
CA THR A 65 0.13 13.42 2.20
C THR A 65 -1.23 12.78 1.94
N ARG A 66 -1.34 11.92 0.93
CA ARG A 66 -2.58 11.25 0.55
C ARG A 66 -3.15 10.39 1.67
N VAL A 67 -2.30 9.69 2.39
CA VAL A 67 -2.69 8.86 3.54
C VAL A 67 -3.19 9.70 4.71
N ALA A 68 -2.57 10.87 4.95
CA ALA A 68 -3.02 11.80 5.98
C ALA A 68 -4.38 12.44 5.63
N GLU A 69 -4.57 12.86 4.38
CA GLU A 69 -5.84 13.40 3.87
C GLU A 69 -7.00 12.40 4.01
N GLU A 70 -6.72 11.12 3.76
CA GLU A 70 -7.70 10.03 3.88
C GLU A 70 -7.93 9.59 5.33
N GLY A 71 -7.09 10.01 6.29
CA GLY A 71 -7.23 9.66 7.70
C GLY A 71 -7.17 8.15 7.95
N LEU A 72 -6.20 7.45 7.36
CA LEU A 72 -5.99 6.03 7.65
C LEU A 72 -5.40 5.85 9.06
N GLU A 73 -5.89 4.83 9.76
CA GLU A 73 -5.46 4.49 11.11
C GLU A 73 -4.77 3.11 11.15
N PRO A 74 -3.91 2.85 12.14
CA PRO A 74 -3.36 1.51 12.36
C PRO A 74 -4.44 0.46 12.69
N PRO A 75 -4.21 -0.83 12.41
CA PRO A 75 -3.02 -1.40 11.78
C PRO A 75 -3.01 -1.18 10.26
N ALA A 76 -1.83 -0.84 9.72
CA ALA A 76 -1.64 -0.67 8.29
C ALA A 76 -0.27 -1.17 7.81
N THR A 77 -0.24 -1.63 6.56
CA THR A 77 0.94 -2.10 5.86
C THR A 77 1.26 -1.16 4.70
N LEU A 78 2.52 -0.76 4.59
CA LEU A 78 3.06 0.01 3.47
C LEU A 78 3.74 -0.93 2.48
N VAL A 79 3.46 -0.75 1.19
CA VAL A 79 4.10 -1.47 0.08
C VAL A 79 4.58 -0.44 -0.94
N ILE A 80 5.84 -0.52 -1.35
CA ILE A 80 6.47 0.37 -2.34
C ILE A 80 7.12 -0.47 -3.43
N GLY A 81 6.90 -0.10 -4.69
CA GLY A 81 7.46 -0.71 -5.90
C GLY A 81 6.40 -1.08 -6.94
N GLU A 82 6.85 -1.45 -8.13
CA GLU A 82 6.00 -1.79 -9.29
C GLU A 82 4.92 -2.86 -8.99
N VAL A 83 5.14 -3.72 -8.00
CA VAL A 83 4.16 -4.73 -7.55
C VAL A 83 2.80 -4.13 -7.19
N VAL A 84 2.75 -2.86 -6.77
CA VAL A 84 1.50 -2.16 -6.44
C VAL A 84 0.55 -2.08 -7.64
N GLN A 85 1.07 -2.00 -8.87
CA GLN A 85 0.25 -1.93 -10.08
C GLN A 85 -0.51 -3.23 -10.37
N VAL A 86 0.00 -4.38 -9.88
CA VAL A 86 -0.66 -5.70 -10.05
C VAL A 86 -2.05 -5.72 -9.42
N ARG A 87 -2.31 -4.84 -8.44
CA ARG A 87 -3.63 -4.65 -7.82
C ARG A 87 -4.75 -4.52 -8.85
N GLU A 88 -4.58 -3.69 -9.87
CA GLU A 88 -5.65 -3.40 -10.85
C GLU A 88 -6.04 -4.65 -11.63
N HIS A 89 -5.06 -5.50 -11.95
CA HIS A 89 -5.30 -6.77 -12.66
C HIS A 89 -5.99 -7.80 -11.77
N LEU A 90 -5.58 -7.90 -10.49
CA LEU A 90 -6.17 -8.86 -9.55
C LEU A 90 -7.54 -8.41 -9.02
N SER A 91 -7.79 -7.11 -8.86
CA SER A 91 -9.11 -6.63 -8.42
C SER A 91 -10.20 -6.98 -9.42
N ALA A 92 -9.89 -6.99 -10.72
CA ALA A 92 -10.83 -7.43 -11.75
C ALA A 92 -11.16 -8.93 -11.62
N GLU A 93 -10.16 -9.78 -11.34
CA GLU A 93 -10.35 -11.23 -11.20
C GLU A 93 -10.97 -11.64 -9.86
N VAL A 94 -10.58 -10.99 -8.76
CA VAL A 94 -11.07 -11.29 -7.40
C VAL A 94 -12.54 -10.92 -7.24
N VAL A 95 -13.03 -9.89 -7.93
CA VAL A 95 -14.48 -9.60 -8.01
C VAL A 95 -15.24 -10.77 -8.65
N GLY A 96 -14.63 -11.52 -9.57
CA GLY A 96 -15.18 -12.74 -10.14
C GLY A 96 -15.20 -13.94 -9.17
N LEU A 97 -14.30 -13.97 -8.19
CA LEU A 97 -14.14 -15.09 -7.23
C LEU A 97 -14.85 -14.86 -5.88
N THR A 98 -15.12 -13.61 -5.50
CA THR A 98 -15.66 -13.25 -4.18
C THR A 98 -17.20 -13.29 -4.08
N HIS A 99 -17.91 -13.82 -5.09
CA HIS A 99 -19.37 -13.95 -5.02
C HIS A 99 -19.98 -15.31 -5.45
N PRO A 100 -19.61 -16.43 -4.81
CA PRO A 100 -20.31 -17.71 -5.01
C PRO A 100 -21.71 -17.77 -4.36
N ALA A 101 -22.04 -16.87 -3.41
CA ALA A 101 -23.20 -17.04 -2.53
C ALA A 101 -24.55 -16.41 -3.00
N ARG A 102 -24.59 -15.57 -4.05
CA ARG A 102 -25.88 -15.02 -4.56
C ARG A 102 -26.58 -15.85 -5.63
N ARG A 103 -26.04 -16.99 -6.07
CA ARG A 103 -26.69 -17.79 -7.14
C ARG A 103 -27.94 -18.57 -6.69
N LEU A 104 -28.28 -18.59 -5.40
CA LEU A 104 -29.40 -19.42 -4.89
C LEU A 104 -30.67 -18.67 -4.48
N VAL A 105 -30.73 -17.33 -4.57
CA VAL A 105 -31.95 -16.56 -4.18
C VAL A 105 -32.63 -15.89 -5.39
N SER A 106 -32.20 -16.21 -6.62
CA SER A 106 -32.86 -15.74 -7.85
C SER A 106 -33.69 -16.81 -8.56
N GLN A 107 -33.95 -17.96 -7.91
CA GLN A 107 -34.79 -19.05 -8.43
C GLN A 107 -35.88 -19.50 -7.46
N LEU A 108 -36.24 -18.67 -6.48
CA LEU A 108 -37.48 -18.78 -5.70
C LEU A 108 -38.16 -17.41 -5.68
#